data_AF-A0AA35TK19-F1
#
_entry.id   AF-A0AA35TK19-F1
#
_cell.length_a   1.000
_cell.length_b   1.000
_cell.length_c   1.000
_cell.angle_alpha   90.00
_cell.angle_beta   90.00
_cell.angle_gamma   90.00
#
_symmetry.space_group_name_H-M   'P 1'
#
loop_
_entity.id
_entity.type
_entity.pdbx_description
1 polymer ?
#
loop_
_entity_poly.entity_id
_entity_poly.type
_entity_poly.pdbx_seq_one_letter_code
_entity_poly.pdbx_strand_id
1 'polypeptide(L)'
;SPSLHPTSLFFLAPSVLLPPHFPQFICNQGTVFTLKTDLDACRYRLINIDITKPDKADWTTLVPEHDKDVLEWAACVNQTRLVLCYLRDVKSVLLLHKLEDGSFVQNFPLDMGSVTGYSGRKKDTEIFYSFTSFLTPGIIYHCDMAGEGLRPSVFREIEVKGFDGSLYETHQVFYPSKDGTKIPMFIVHKKVVHRILLLYTNALLAVSFFERVNESMKCFGRM
;
A
#
# COMPACT_ATOMS: atom_id res chain seq x y z
N SER A 1 19.83 -48.51 7.51
CA SER A 1 19.61 -47.58 6.37
C SER A 1 18.22 -47.00 6.48
N PRO A 2 18.04 -45.75 6.96
CA PRO A 2 16.73 -45.12 6.95
C PRO A 2 16.59 -44.12 5.78
N SER A 3 15.42 -44.24 5.17
CA SER A 3 14.74 -43.48 4.14
C SER A 3 14.85 -41.95 4.20
N LEU A 4 15.05 -41.36 3.01
CA LEU A 4 14.87 -39.95 2.69
C LEU A 4 13.39 -39.53 2.77
N HIS A 5 13.09 -38.51 3.56
CA HIS A 5 11.89 -37.68 3.39
C HIS A 5 12.28 -36.40 2.63
N PRO A 6 11.57 -36.00 1.55
CA PRO A 6 11.87 -34.75 0.87
C PRO A 6 11.29 -33.60 1.70
N THR A 7 12.18 -32.82 2.30
CA THR A 7 11.83 -31.54 2.93
C THR A 7 11.45 -30.57 1.82
N SER A 8 10.26 -29.98 1.95
CA SER A 8 9.72 -28.94 1.06
C SER A 8 10.73 -27.79 0.92
N LEU A 9 11.38 -27.70 -0.24
CA LEU A 9 12.10 -26.50 -0.65
C LEU A 9 11.02 -25.46 -1.02
N PHE A 10 10.74 -24.53 -0.09
CA PHE A 10 10.15 -23.25 -0.46
C PHE A 10 11.15 -22.54 -1.36
N PHE A 11 10.91 -22.60 -2.67
CA PHE A 11 11.54 -21.69 -3.63
C PHE A 11 11.05 -20.27 -3.30
N LEU A 12 11.83 -19.54 -2.52
CA LEU A 12 11.86 -18.08 -2.61
C LEU A 12 12.37 -17.77 -4.02
N ALA A 13 11.43 -17.55 -4.96
CA ALA A 13 11.78 -16.97 -6.23
C ALA A 13 12.50 -15.65 -5.96
N PRO A 14 13.71 -15.43 -6.51
CA PRO A 14 14.40 -14.17 -6.31
C PRO A 14 13.55 -13.08 -6.94
N SER A 15 13.14 -12.11 -6.13
CA SER A 15 12.61 -10.84 -6.61
C SER A 15 13.67 -10.24 -7.54
N VAL A 16 13.46 -10.39 -8.84
CA VAL A 16 14.30 -9.74 -9.84
C VAL A 16 14.14 -8.25 -9.59
N LEU A 17 15.20 -7.61 -9.06
CA LEU A 17 15.32 -6.17 -8.98
C LEU A 17 15.38 -5.66 -10.43
N LEU A 18 14.21 -5.39 -10.99
CA LEU A 18 14.11 -4.68 -12.25
C LEU A 18 14.81 -3.32 -12.06
N PRO A 19 15.60 -2.86 -13.05
CA PRO A 19 16.27 -1.58 -12.95
C PRO A 19 15.26 -0.45 -12.70
N PRO A 20 15.67 0.63 -12.01
CA PRO A 20 14.85 1.83 -11.91
C PRO A 20 14.40 2.24 -13.32
N HIS A 21 13.13 2.62 -13.46
CA HIS A 21 12.45 2.94 -14.72
C HIS A 21 11.91 1.78 -15.57
N PHE A 22 11.99 0.51 -15.12
CA PHE A 22 11.34 -0.57 -15.87
C PHE A 22 9.82 -0.49 -15.75
N PRO A 23 9.06 -0.42 -16.87
CA PRO A 23 7.61 -0.44 -16.82
C PRO A 23 7.08 -1.72 -16.17
N GLN A 24 6.17 -1.57 -15.21
CA GLN A 24 5.58 -2.71 -14.51
C GLN A 24 4.30 -3.14 -15.23
N PHE A 25 4.21 -4.42 -15.57
CA PHE A 25 3.01 -4.98 -16.21
C PHE A 25 1.84 -5.06 -15.25
N ILE A 26 0.67 -4.53 -15.68
CA ILE A 26 -0.58 -4.57 -14.90
C ILE A 26 -1.54 -5.61 -15.48
N CYS A 27 -1.86 -5.48 -16.76
CA CYS A 27 -2.73 -6.41 -17.49
C CYS A 27 -2.65 -6.17 -18.99
N ASN A 28 -3.35 -6.98 -19.79
CA ASN A 28 -3.57 -6.73 -21.21
C ASN A 28 -5.02 -7.04 -21.63
N GLN A 29 -5.49 -6.39 -22.70
CA GLN A 29 -6.71 -6.71 -23.43
C GLN A 29 -6.33 -7.00 -24.89
N GLY A 30 -6.27 -8.29 -25.25
CA GLY A 30 -5.75 -8.69 -26.56
C GLY A 30 -4.28 -8.26 -26.73
N THR A 31 -4.03 -7.43 -27.74
CA THR A 31 -2.70 -6.89 -28.07
C THR A 31 -2.35 -5.63 -27.28
N VAL A 32 -3.29 -5.03 -26.55
CA VAL A 32 -3.06 -3.80 -25.79
C VAL A 32 -2.64 -4.14 -24.36
N PHE A 33 -1.43 -3.72 -23.98
CA PHE A 33 -0.83 -3.95 -22.67
C PHE A 33 -0.85 -2.68 -21.84
N THR A 34 -1.36 -2.76 -20.62
CA THR A 34 -1.37 -1.67 -19.63
C THR A 34 -0.17 -1.80 -18.72
N LEU A 35 0.65 -0.76 -18.65
CA LEU A 35 1.89 -0.71 -17.87
C LEU A 35 1.91 0.51 -16.93
N LYS A 36 2.48 0.34 -15.73
CA LYS A 36 2.84 1.44 -14.83
C LYS A 36 4.25 1.91 -15.14
N THR A 37 4.45 3.21 -15.35
CA THR A 37 5.76 3.78 -15.69
C THR A 37 5.96 5.14 -15.03
N ASP A 38 7.21 5.48 -14.76
CA ASP A 38 7.69 6.80 -14.33
C ASP A 38 8.29 7.63 -15.47
N LEU A 39 8.25 7.11 -16.71
CA LEU A 39 8.79 7.80 -17.88
C LEU A 39 8.07 9.13 -18.09
N ASP A 40 8.80 10.23 -17.92
CA ASP A 40 8.31 11.60 -17.96
C ASP A 40 7.17 11.85 -16.95
N ALA A 41 7.12 11.08 -15.84
CA ALA A 41 6.08 11.11 -14.82
C ALA A 41 6.61 10.64 -13.44
N CYS A 42 7.23 11.54 -12.68
CA CYS A 42 7.89 11.23 -11.40
C CYS A 42 6.99 10.61 -10.32
N ARG A 43 5.67 10.78 -10.41
CA ARG A 43 4.65 10.20 -9.53
C ARG A 43 3.93 9.00 -10.14
N TYR A 44 4.49 8.46 -11.22
CA TYR A 44 3.98 7.35 -12.02
C TYR A 44 2.64 7.64 -12.72
N ARG A 45 2.44 6.94 -13.84
CA ARG A 45 1.20 6.94 -14.62
C ARG A 45 0.93 5.54 -15.18
N LEU A 46 -0.27 5.31 -15.69
CA LEU A 46 -0.59 4.12 -16.48
C LEU A 46 -0.64 4.48 -17.97
N ILE A 47 0.04 3.67 -18.78
CA ILE A 47 0.05 3.78 -20.24
C ILE A 47 -0.44 2.48 -20.87
N ASN A 48 -0.98 2.59 -22.07
CA ASN A 48 -1.33 1.47 -22.93
C ASN A 48 -0.38 1.42 -24.14
N ILE A 49 0.14 0.23 -24.42
CA ILE A 49 0.99 -0.07 -25.58
C ILE A 49 0.33 -1.20 -26.37
N ASP A 50 0.06 -0.98 -27.64
CA ASP A 50 -0.34 -2.05 -28.55
C ASP A 50 0.91 -2.76 -29.08
N ILE A 51 1.06 -4.06 -28.83
CA ILE A 51 2.24 -4.81 -29.29
C ILE A 51 2.32 -4.91 -30.83
N THR A 52 1.23 -4.63 -31.54
CA THR A 52 1.23 -4.54 -33.01
C THR A 52 1.80 -3.20 -33.51
N LYS A 53 1.86 -2.19 -32.64
CA LYS A 53 2.43 -0.85 -32.87
C LYS A 53 3.24 -0.41 -31.65
N PRO A 54 4.41 -1.05 -31.39
CA PRO A 54 5.12 -0.89 -30.13
C PRO A 54 5.88 0.45 -30.00
N ASP A 55 5.95 1.24 -31.07
CA ASP A 55 6.70 2.49 -31.11
C ASP A 55 6.17 3.50 -30.08
N LYS A 56 7.10 4.22 -29.41
CA LYS A 56 6.77 5.17 -28.35
C LYS A 56 5.76 6.26 -28.80
N ALA A 57 5.73 6.57 -30.09
CA ALA A 57 4.80 7.55 -30.67
C ALA A 57 3.33 7.11 -30.63
N ASP A 58 3.07 5.79 -30.58
CA ASP A 58 1.72 5.22 -30.56
C ASP A 58 1.23 4.91 -29.12
N TRP A 59 2.06 5.18 -28.11
CA TRP A 59 1.69 4.94 -26.72
C TRP A 59 0.59 5.91 -26.28
N THR A 60 -0.40 5.39 -25.57
CA THR A 60 -1.51 6.20 -25.04
C THR A 60 -1.49 6.23 -23.53
N THR A 61 -1.87 7.35 -22.93
CA THR A 61 -1.99 7.45 -21.46
C THR A 61 -3.38 6.99 -21.05
N LEU A 62 -3.45 5.98 -20.17
CA LEU A 62 -4.71 5.46 -19.62
C LEU A 62 -5.10 6.22 -18.35
N VAL A 63 -4.16 6.35 -17.40
CA VAL A 63 -4.33 7.14 -16.19
C VAL A 63 -3.16 8.11 -16.10
N PRO A 64 -3.40 9.43 -16.17
CA PRO A 64 -2.32 10.41 -16.13
C PRO A 64 -1.61 10.42 -14.77
N GLU A 65 -0.43 11.04 -14.73
CA GLU A 65 0.27 11.31 -13.47
C GLU A 65 -0.61 12.21 -12.59
N HIS A 66 -0.78 11.85 -11.32
CA HIS A 66 -1.53 12.69 -10.39
C HIS A 66 -0.73 13.95 -10.03
N ASP A 67 -1.39 15.07 -9.75
CA ASP A 67 -0.71 16.34 -9.42
C ASP A 67 0.14 16.32 -8.14
N LYS A 68 -0.08 15.34 -7.25
CA LYS A 68 0.44 15.35 -5.87
C LYS A 68 0.80 13.95 -5.38
N ASP A 69 -0.09 12.99 -5.59
CA ASP A 69 0.05 11.65 -5.03
C ASP A 69 0.91 10.76 -5.91
N VAL A 70 1.65 9.84 -5.29
CA VAL A 70 2.48 8.85 -6.00
C VAL A 70 1.67 7.59 -6.23
N LEU A 71 1.57 7.09 -7.46
CA LEU A 71 0.98 5.78 -7.74
C LEU A 71 1.95 4.66 -7.37
N GLU A 72 1.70 3.99 -6.24
CA GLU A 72 2.54 2.90 -5.72
C GLU A 72 2.38 1.65 -6.57
N TRP A 73 1.14 1.17 -6.72
CA TRP A 73 0.82 -0.02 -7.49
C TRP A 73 -0.58 0.06 -8.10
N ALA A 74 -0.80 -0.77 -9.12
CA ALA A 74 -2.08 -0.94 -9.80
C ALA A 74 -2.36 -2.44 -9.99
N ALA A 75 -3.63 -2.84 -9.93
CA ALA A 75 -4.04 -4.21 -10.17
C ALA A 75 -5.34 -4.25 -10.98
N CYS A 76 -5.44 -5.21 -11.89
CA CYS A 76 -6.66 -5.44 -12.67
C CYS A 76 -7.52 -6.54 -12.02
N VAL A 77 -8.83 -6.31 -11.98
CA VAL A 77 -9.82 -7.21 -11.39
C VAL A 77 -11.16 -7.13 -12.13
N ASN A 78 -11.99 -8.18 -12.02
CA ASN A 78 -13.30 -8.28 -12.65
C ASN A 78 -13.29 -7.94 -14.16
N GLN A 79 -12.20 -8.32 -14.83
CA GLN A 79 -11.82 -8.08 -16.24
C GLN A 79 -11.77 -6.63 -16.73
N THR A 80 -12.46 -5.71 -16.05
CA THR A 80 -12.85 -4.38 -16.53
C THR A 80 -12.52 -3.27 -15.53
N ARG A 81 -12.00 -3.61 -14.35
CA ARG A 81 -11.69 -2.66 -13.29
C ARG A 81 -10.20 -2.63 -12.98
N LEU A 82 -9.74 -1.48 -12.51
CA LEU A 82 -8.42 -1.23 -11.98
C LEU A 82 -8.54 -0.76 -10.53
N VAL A 83 -7.79 -1.38 -9.64
CA VAL A 83 -7.56 -0.89 -8.27
C VAL A 83 -6.20 -0.21 -8.26
N LEU A 84 -6.17 1.06 -7.89
CA LEU A 84 -4.95 1.88 -7.82
C LEU A 84 -4.67 2.23 -6.36
N CYS A 85 -3.44 2.01 -5.92
CA CYS A 85 -2.97 2.48 -4.61
C CYS A 85 -2.05 3.67 -4.78
N TYR A 86 -2.47 4.79 -4.22
CA TYR A 86 -1.70 6.02 -4.17
C TYR A 86 -1.14 6.25 -2.77
N LEU A 87 0.04 6.85 -2.70
CA LEU A 87 0.60 7.42 -1.49
C LEU A 87 0.29 8.91 -1.47
N ARG A 88 -0.63 9.32 -0.59
CA ARG A 88 -1.01 10.72 -0.35
C ARG A 88 -0.58 11.13 1.04
N ASP A 89 0.32 12.10 1.15
CA ASP A 89 0.85 12.58 2.43
C ASP A 89 1.20 11.40 3.36
N VAL A 90 1.87 10.38 2.82
CA VAL A 90 2.34 9.21 3.59
C VAL A 90 1.21 8.29 4.09
N LYS A 91 0.07 8.28 3.41
CA LYS A 91 -1.04 7.36 3.68
C LYS A 91 -1.48 6.69 2.39
N SER A 92 -1.87 5.43 2.48
CA SER A 92 -2.44 4.72 1.33
C SER A 92 -3.84 5.24 1.01
N VAL A 93 -4.10 5.45 -0.27
CA VAL A 93 -5.42 5.80 -0.83
C VAL A 93 -5.72 4.78 -1.93
N LEU A 94 -6.80 4.02 -1.76
CA LEU A 94 -7.24 3.05 -2.77
C LEU A 94 -8.37 3.63 -3.61
N LEU A 95 -8.15 3.66 -4.93
CA LEU A 95 -9.10 4.15 -5.92
C LEU A 95 -9.54 3.02 -6.85
N LEU A 96 -10.81 3.01 -7.21
CA LEU A 96 -11.35 2.15 -8.27
C LEU A 96 -11.48 2.95 -9.56
N HIS A 97 -10.92 2.42 -10.63
CA HIS A 97 -10.99 2.96 -11.98
C HIS A 97 -11.56 1.93 -12.96
N LYS A 98 -12.06 2.39 -14.10
CA LYS A 98 -12.38 1.51 -15.24
C LYS A 98 -11.11 1.22 -16.05
N LEU A 99 -10.98 -0.01 -16.53
CA LEU A 99 -9.86 -0.41 -17.41
C LEU A 99 -10.01 0.15 -18.83
N GLU A 100 -11.24 0.33 -19.30
CA GLU A 100 -11.54 0.76 -20.66
C GLU A 100 -10.97 2.15 -20.99
N ASP A 101 -11.21 3.13 -20.11
CA ASP A 101 -10.88 4.54 -20.32
C ASP A 101 -10.05 5.14 -19.19
N GLY A 102 -9.74 4.37 -18.14
CA GLY A 102 -9.02 4.87 -16.96
C GLY A 102 -9.84 5.80 -16.07
N SER A 103 -11.15 5.94 -16.33
CA SER A 103 -12.01 6.85 -15.57
C SER A 103 -12.14 6.43 -14.11
N PHE A 104 -12.13 7.42 -13.22
CA PHE A 104 -12.36 7.23 -11.79
C PHE A 104 -13.81 6.79 -11.53
N VAL A 105 -13.97 5.83 -10.62
CA VAL A 105 -15.28 5.29 -10.21
C VAL A 105 -15.59 5.68 -8.78
N GLN A 106 -14.74 5.27 -7.82
CA GLN A 106 -14.94 5.55 -6.40
C GLN A 106 -13.65 5.37 -5.58
N ASN A 107 -13.65 5.90 -4.35
CA ASN A 107 -12.64 5.61 -3.35
C ASN A 107 -13.05 4.37 -2.54
N PHE A 108 -12.09 3.57 -2.12
CA PHE A 108 -12.29 2.63 -1.01
C PHE A 108 -12.07 3.38 0.31
N PRO A 109 -13.03 3.33 1.25
CA PRO A 109 -12.87 4.01 2.54
C PRO A 109 -11.72 3.36 3.31
N LEU A 110 -10.72 4.17 3.66
CA LEU A 110 -9.57 3.77 4.45
C LEU A 110 -9.28 4.84 5.49
N ASP A 111 -8.97 4.40 6.70
CA ASP A 111 -8.41 5.27 7.73
C ASP A 111 -6.94 5.60 7.43
N MET A 112 -6.36 6.46 8.26
CA MET A 112 -4.93 6.75 8.21
C MET A 112 -4.12 5.47 8.45
N GLY A 113 -3.39 5.02 7.43
CA GLY A 113 -2.57 3.82 7.53
C GLY A 113 -2.00 3.41 6.19
N SER A 114 -1.66 2.13 6.09
CA SER A 114 -0.99 1.53 4.94
C SER A 114 -1.71 0.28 4.46
N VAL A 115 -1.85 0.14 3.15
CA VAL A 115 -2.25 -1.11 2.53
C VAL A 115 -0.99 -1.95 2.31
N THR A 116 -0.89 -3.06 3.03
CA THR A 116 0.32 -3.90 3.09
C THR A 116 0.20 -5.18 2.25
N GLY A 117 -1.00 -5.51 1.81
CA GLY A 117 -1.26 -6.67 0.97
C GLY A 117 -2.49 -6.48 0.12
N TYR A 118 -2.49 -7.12 -1.05
CA TYR A 118 -3.61 -7.12 -1.99
C TYR A 118 -3.68 -8.49 -2.66
N SER A 119 -4.89 -9.01 -2.81
CA SER A 119 -5.20 -10.23 -3.56
C SER A 119 -6.44 -9.99 -4.40
N GLY A 120 -6.30 -10.19 -5.70
CA GLY A 120 -7.36 -10.01 -6.68
C GLY A 120 -6.77 -10.06 -8.07
N ARG A 121 -7.10 -11.09 -8.85
CA ARG A 121 -6.61 -11.22 -10.23
C ARG A 121 -7.64 -10.68 -11.19
N LYS A 122 -7.22 -10.43 -12.43
CA LYS A 122 -8.10 -9.98 -13.52
C LYS A 122 -9.37 -10.83 -13.68
N LYS A 123 -9.28 -12.14 -13.43
CA LYS A 123 -10.41 -13.08 -13.56
C LYS A 123 -11.29 -13.19 -12.32
N ASP A 124 -10.84 -12.69 -11.18
CA ASP A 124 -11.57 -12.78 -9.92
C ASP A 124 -12.60 -11.64 -9.87
N THR A 125 -13.76 -11.90 -9.26
CA THR A 125 -14.85 -10.93 -9.09
C THR A 125 -14.84 -10.29 -7.70
N GLU A 126 -13.83 -10.60 -6.89
CA GLU A 126 -13.68 -10.11 -5.52
C GLU A 126 -12.22 -9.75 -5.26
N ILE A 127 -12.01 -8.89 -4.27
CA ILE A 127 -10.68 -8.54 -3.78
C ILE A 127 -10.59 -8.73 -2.27
N PHE A 128 -9.36 -9.00 -1.83
CA PHE A 128 -8.96 -8.92 -0.44
C PHE A 128 -7.79 -7.96 -0.33
N TYR A 129 -7.78 -7.12 0.70
CA TYR A 129 -6.62 -6.27 0.96
C TYR A 129 -6.38 -6.14 2.47
N SER A 130 -5.10 -6.17 2.83
CA SER A 130 -4.63 -6.04 4.20
C SER A 130 -4.30 -4.57 4.47
N PHE A 131 -4.89 -4.03 5.51
CA PHE A 131 -4.67 -2.67 6.00
C PHE A 131 -4.07 -2.71 7.39
N THR A 132 -3.10 -1.86 7.67
CA THR A 132 -2.54 -1.68 9.00
C THR A 132 -2.45 -0.19 9.33
N SER A 133 -2.57 0.13 10.61
CA SER A 133 -2.35 1.47 11.14
C SER A 133 -1.60 1.39 12.46
N PHE A 134 -1.17 2.54 12.99
CA PHE A 134 -0.43 2.61 14.25
C PHE A 134 -1.16 1.97 15.43
N LEU A 135 -2.48 2.07 15.46
CA LEU A 135 -3.34 1.54 16.53
C LEU A 135 -4.14 0.31 16.09
N THR A 136 -3.96 -0.11 14.84
CA THR A 136 -4.71 -1.21 14.22
C THR A 136 -3.71 -2.21 13.66
N PRO A 137 -3.41 -3.30 14.39
CA PRO A 137 -2.37 -4.27 14.03
C PRO A 137 -2.57 -4.87 12.64
N GLY A 138 -3.82 -5.13 12.25
CA GLY A 138 -4.18 -5.44 10.88
C GLY A 138 -5.65 -5.76 10.69
N ILE A 139 -6.22 -5.27 9.60
CA ILE A 139 -7.56 -5.61 9.12
C ILE A 139 -7.43 -6.15 7.70
N ILE A 140 -8.01 -7.30 7.43
CA ILE A 140 -8.22 -7.81 6.08
C ILE A 140 -9.63 -7.43 5.69
N TYR A 141 -9.75 -6.63 4.64
CA TYR A 141 -11.02 -6.30 4.03
C TYR A 141 -11.30 -7.26 2.88
N HIS A 142 -12.59 -7.54 2.67
CA HIS A 142 -13.13 -8.21 1.50
C HIS A 142 -14.08 -7.27 0.79
N CYS A 143 -13.99 -7.22 -0.53
CA CYS A 143 -14.93 -6.48 -1.36
C CYS A 143 -15.31 -7.33 -2.57
N ASP A 144 -16.62 -7.59 -2.70
CA ASP A 144 -17.18 -8.07 -3.97
C ASP A 144 -17.11 -6.91 -4.98
N MET A 145 -16.65 -7.20 -6.20
CA MET A 145 -16.51 -6.26 -7.30
C MET A 145 -17.68 -6.36 -8.29
N ALA A 146 -18.74 -7.10 -7.95
CA ALA A 146 -19.99 -7.15 -8.69
C ALA A 146 -20.86 -5.92 -8.37
N GLY A 147 -21.33 -5.23 -9.41
CA GLY A 147 -22.29 -4.12 -9.30
C GLY A 147 -21.68 -2.72 -9.16
N GLU A 148 -22.49 -1.82 -8.62
CA GLU A 148 -22.17 -0.40 -8.40
C GLU A 148 -22.19 -0.08 -6.89
N GLY A 149 -21.46 0.96 -6.47
CA GLY A 149 -21.42 1.40 -5.08
C GLY A 149 -20.77 0.38 -4.14
N LEU A 150 -19.60 -0.15 -4.53
CA LEU A 150 -18.94 -1.23 -3.80
C LEU A 150 -18.56 -0.80 -2.39
N ARG A 151 -18.83 -1.65 -1.41
CA ARG A 151 -18.50 -1.41 0.00
C ARG A 151 -17.68 -2.56 0.54
N PRO A 152 -16.40 -2.33 0.86
CA PRO A 152 -15.60 -3.31 1.56
C PRO A 152 -16.19 -3.62 2.93
N SER A 153 -16.10 -4.89 3.33
CA SER A 153 -16.45 -5.39 4.64
C SER A 153 -15.23 -5.97 5.32
N VAL A 154 -15.21 -5.98 6.65
CA VAL A 154 -14.12 -6.59 7.42
C VAL A 154 -14.25 -8.11 7.31
N PHE A 155 -13.25 -8.74 6.69
CA PHE A 155 -13.16 -10.19 6.58
C PHE A 155 -12.47 -10.79 7.81
N ARG A 156 -11.40 -10.14 8.28
CA ARG A 156 -10.68 -10.53 9.50
C ARG A 156 -10.06 -9.31 10.15
N GLU A 157 -10.15 -9.24 11.46
CA GLU A 157 -9.46 -8.25 12.27
C GLU A 157 -8.45 -8.95 13.18
N ILE A 158 -7.25 -8.37 13.30
CA ILE A 158 -6.17 -8.86 14.14
C ILE A 158 -6.13 -8.00 15.39
N GLU A 159 -6.52 -8.58 16.51
CA GLU A 159 -6.46 -7.95 17.82
C GLU A 159 -5.22 -8.38 18.60
N VAL A 160 -4.61 -7.44 19.30
CA VAL A 160 -3.52 -7.72 20.24
C VAL A 160 -4.10 -7.83 21.64
N LYS A 161 -3.96 -9.01 22.26
CA LYS A 161 -4.43 -9.23 23.63
C LYS A 161 -3.74 -8.27 24.59
N GLY A 162 -4.53 -7.55 25.38
CA GLY A 162 -4.02 -6.60 26.38
C GLY A 162 -3.66 -5.22 25.83
N PHE A 163 -3.90 -4.95 24.54
CA PHE A 163 -3.76 -3.62 23.96
C PHE A 163 -5.13 -2.97 23.77
N ASP A 164 -5.32 -1.80 24.37
CA ASP A 164 -6.49 -0.95 24.14
C ASP A 164 -6.07 0.29 23.33
N GLY A 165 -6.32 0.23 22.02
CA GLY A 165 -6.00 1.31 21.09
C GLY A 165 -6.77 2.61 21.38
N SER A 166 -7.92 2.56 22.08
CA SER A 166 -8.73 3.74 22.38
C SER A 166 -8.03 4.73 23.32
N LEU A 167 -7.04 4.25 24.08
CA LEU A 167 -6.21 5.03 25.00
C LEU A 167 -5.17 5.89 24.26
N TYR A 168 -4.92 5.60 22.99
CA TYR A 168 -3.92 6.24 22.16
C TYR A 168 -4.57 7.06 21.05
N GLU A 169 -3.79 7.94 20.46
CA GLU A 169 -4.16 8.71 19.28
C GLU A 169 -2.95 8.94 18.39
N THR A 170 -3.24 9.15 17.11
CA THR A 170 -2.24 9.44 16.07
C THR A 170 -2.57 10.76 15.42
N HIS A 171 -1.60 11.68 15.41
CA HIS A 171 -1.68 12.96 14.72
C HIS A 171 -0.72 13.00 13.56
N GLN A 172 -1.16 13.54 12.42
CA GLN A 172 -0.26 13.93 11.35
C GLN A 172 0.06 15.42 11.47
N VAL A 173 1.34 15.74 11.49
CA VAL A 173 1.83 17.12 11.48
C VAL A 173 2.73 17.34 10.27
N PHE A 174 2.87 18.59 9.83
CA PHE A 174 3.79 18.99 8.77
C PHE A 174 4.86 19.91 9.35
N TYR A 175 6.11 19.45 9.36
CA TYR A 175 7.24 20.19 9.88
C TYR A 175 8.00 20.89 8.75
N PRO A 176 8.30 22.20 8.84
CA PRO A 176 9.11 22.89 7.83
C PRO A 176 10.58 22.49 7.95
N SER A 177 11.14 21.93 6.89
CA SER A 177 12.57 21.67 6.72
C SER A 177 13.36 22.99 6.62
N LYS A 178 14.70 22.89 6.65
CA LYS A 178 15.62 24.03 6.54
C LYS A 178 15.39 24.86 5.26
N ASP A 179 14.98 24.21 4.19
CA ASP A 179 14.68 24.80 2.88
C ASP A 179 13.22 25.26 2.72
N GLY A 180 12.39 25.10 3.76
CA GLY A 180 10.96 25.42 3.73
C GLY A 180 10.06 24.27 3.23
N THR A 181 10.63 23.15 2.78
CA THR A 181 9.86 21.97 2.38
C THR A 181 9.09 21.42 3.57
N LYS A 182 7.78 21.20 3.42
CA LYS A 182 6.94 20.60 4.48
C LYS A 182 7.14 19.08 4.51
N ILE A 183 7.65 18.57 5.62
CA ILE A 183 7.86 17.14 5.84
C ILE A 183 6.69 16.60 6.70
N PRO A 184 5.90 15.64 6.18
CA PRO A 184 4.88 14.97 6.97
C PRO A 184 5.51 14.08 8.05
N MET A 185 4.94 14.12 9.25
CA MET A 185 5.37 13.32 10.40
C MET A 185 4.14 12.81 11.15
N PHE A 186 4.18 11.55 11.57
CA PHE A 186 3.18 10.98 12.47
C PHE A 186 3.66 11.01 13.92
N ILE A 187 2.77 11.40 14.83
CA ILE A 187 2.98 11.40 16.27
C ILE A 187 1.93 10.50 16.88
N VAL A 188 2.37 9.40 17.49
CA VAL A 188 1.50 8.46 18.20
C VAL A 188 1.76 8.59 19.70
N HIS A 189 0.72 8.85 20.50
CA HIS A 189 0.87 8.94 21.96
C HIS A 189 -0.42 8.58 22.70
N LYS A 190 -0.29 8.34 24.02
CA LYS A 190 -1.45 8.16 24.92
C LYS A 190 -2.15 9.50 25.11
N LYS A 191 -3.49 9.52 25.10
CA LYS A 191 -4.29 10.76 25.20
C LYS A 191 -4.03 11.59 26.46
N VAL A 192 -3.68 10.93 27.58
CA VAL A 192 -3.71 11.55 28.93
C VAL A 192 -2.31 11.81 29.52
N VAL A 193 -1.21 11.35 28.90
CA VAL A 193 0.14 11.46 29.50
C VAL A 193 1.16 11.94 28.48
N HIS A 194 2.01 12.89 28.86
CA HIS A 194 3.14 13.36 28.06
C HIS A 194 4.49 12.86 28.58
N ARG A 195 5.42 12.69 27.62
CA ARG A 195 6.91 12.60 27.71
C ARG A 195 7.54 11.21 27.83
N ILE A 196 7.95 10.67 26.67
CA ILE A 196 9.31 10.35 26.17
C ILE A 196 9.19 10.24 24.63
N LEU A 197 10.08 10.87 23.85
CA LEU A 197 10.03 10.90 22.38
C LEU A 197 11.04 9.91 21.78
N LEU A 198 10.58 8.98 20.97
CA LEU A 198 11.40 8.16 20.07
C LEU A 198 11.21 8.68 18.64
N LEU A 199 12.29 9.12 18.03
CA LEU A 199 12.31 9.54 16.62
C LEU A 199 12.81 8.37 15.78
N TYR A 200 11.93 7.80 14.97
CA TYR A 200 12.28 6.82 13.95
C TYR A 200 12.33 7.52 12.59
N THR A 201 13.49 7.46 11.93
CA THR A 201 13.65 7.96 10.58
C THR A 201 14.15 6.84 9.69
N ASN A 202 13.44 6.56 8.62
CA ASN A 202 14.01 5.89 7.45
C ASN A 202 13.88 6.87 6.27
N ALA A 203 14.71 6.75 5.23
CA ALA A 203 14.77 7.74 4.14
C ALA A 203 13.43 7.98 3.41
N LEU A 204 12.40 7.16 3.66
CA LEU A 204 11.03 7.33 3.16
C LEU A 204 9.98 7.78 4.21
N LEU A 205 10.25 7.68 5.52
CA LEU A 205 9.25 7.88 6.57
C LEU A 205 9.87 8.43 7.87
N ALA A 206 9.42 9.60 8.31
CA ALA A 206 9.66 10.10 9.67
C ALA A 206 8.47 9.70 10.55
N VAL A 207 8.67 8.73 11.43
CA VAL A 207 7.67 8.25 12.40
C VAL A 207 8.17 8.58 13.80
N SER A 208 7.36 9.28 14.61
CA SER A 208 7.67 9.51 16.02
C SER A 208 6.83 8.58 16.89
N PHE A 209 7.48 7.72 17.66
CA PHE A 209 6.85 6.87 18.68
C PHE A 209 6.98 7.53 20.05
N PHE A 210 5.92 7.49 20.86
CA PHE A 210 6.00 7.74 22.30
C PHE A 210 5.75 6.42 23.03
N GLU A 211 6.79 5.82 23.60
CA GLU A 211 6.61 4.71 24.53
C GLU A 211 7.28 5.01 25.86
N ARG A 212 6.54 4.83 26.95
CA ARG A 212 7.09 4.64 28.29
C ARG A 212 6.77 3.20 28.69
N VAL A 213 7.77 2.33 28.61
CA VAL A 213 7.75 1.07 29.37
C VAL A 213 8.33 1.38 30.76
N ASN A 214 7.50 1.28 31.79
CA ASN A 214 7.90 1.17 33.20
C ASN A 214 6.77 0.37 33.86
N GLU A 215 6.92 -0.79 34.50
CA GLU A 215 8.04 -1.44 35.17
C GLU A 215 7.65 -2.94 35.29
N SER A 216 8.41 -3.87 34.72
CA SER A 216 8.48 -5.30 35.15
C SER A 216 9.40 -6.10 34.21
N MET A 217 10.71 -5.97 34.41
CA MET A 217 11.69 -7.02 34.13
C MET A 217 12.97 -6.69 34.92
N LYS A 218 12.84 -6.76 36.26
CA LYS A 218 13.94 -7.24 37.10
C LYS A 218 13.93 -8.76 36.98
N CYS A 219 15.12 -9.35 36.91
CA CYS A 219 15.42 -10.78 36.67
C CYS A 219 15.56 -11.17 35.19
N PHE A 220 16.71 -10.87 34.59
CA PHE A 220 17.62 -11.91 34.06
C PHE A 220 18.93 -11.23 33.62
N GLY A 221 20.04 -11.53 34.29
CA GLY A 221 21.34 -10.94 33.94
C GLY A 221 22.37 -10.89 35.07
N ARG A 222 22.44 -11.93 35.91
CA ARG A 222 23.62 -12.30 36.70
C ARG A 222 23.58 -13.81 36.96
N MET A 223 24.24 -14.56 36.08
CA MET A 223 25.10 -15.71 36.34
C MET A 223 25.74 -16.12 35.02
#